data_AF-A5HXS2-F1
#
_entry.id   AF-A5HXS2-F1
#
_cell.length_a   1.000
_cell.length_b   1.000
_cell.length_c   1.000
_cell.angle_alpha   90.00
_cell.angle_beta   90.00
_cell.angle_gamma   90.00
#
_symmetry.space_group_name_H-M   'P 1'
#
loop_
_entity.id
_entity.type
_entity.pdbx_description
1 polymer ?
#
loop_
_entity_poly.entity_id
_entity_poly.type
_entity_poly.pdbx_seq_one_letter_code
_entity_poly.pdbx_strand_id
1 'polypeptide(L)'
;MINEFKNILLAGIGSAAYTYEKASNLVDEMVQKGKITVNEGKELSQELKRTIDENKESKNSSEEKQLTREDIISIFNELNFVNKNDLNDINNKIKSLEDKISQLEK
;
A
#
# COMPACT_ATOMS: atom_id res chain seq x y z
N MET A 1 2.04 -7.02 -9.33
CA MET A 1 2.15 -5.63 -8.83
C MET A 1 0.79 -4.97 -8.57
N ILE A 2 -0.15 -4.95 -9.51
CA ILE A 2 -1.49 -4.34 -9.29
C ILE A 2 -2.38 -5.17 -8.35
N ASN A 3 -2.20 -6.50 -8.36
CA ASN A 3 -3.03 -7.45 -7.60
C ASN A 3 -2.75 -7.39 -6.10
N GLU A 4 -1.50 -7.12 -5.70
CA GLU A 4 -1.08 -7.04 -4.31
C GLU A 4 -1.61 -5.75 -3.67
N PHE A 5 -1.58 -4.64 -4.41
CA PHE A 5 -2.21 -3.39 -3.99
C PHE A 5 -3.74 -3.52 -3.89
N LYS A 6 -4.37 -4.18 -4.87
CA LYS A 6 -5.79 -4.56 -4.84
C LYS A 6 -6.13 -5.35 -3.57
N ASN A 7 -5.31 -6.34 -3.22
CA ASN A 7 -5.49 -7.15 -2.01
C ASN A 7 -5.33 -6.34 -0.72
N ILE A 8 -4.36 -5.41 -0.65
CA ILE A 8 -4.21 -4.51 0.51
C ILE A 8 -5.43 -3.60 0.66
N LEU A 9 -5.89 -3.00 -0.44
CA LEU A 9 -7.05 -2.12 -0.41
C LEU A 9 -8.30 -2.88 0.04
N LEU A 10 -8.52 -4.09 -0.49
CA LEU A 10 -9.62 -4.98 -0.12
C LEU A 10 -9.54 -5.44 1.34
N ALA A 11 -8.36 -5.82 1.81
CA ALA A 11 -8.14 -6.20 3.22
C ALA A 11 -8.34 -5.01 4.18
N GLY A 12 -8.00 -3.79 3.74
CA GLY A 12 -8.22 -2.55 4.52
C GLY A 12 -9.71 -2.20 4.69
N ILE A 13 -10.55 -2.56 3.73
CA ILE A 13 -12.00 -2.30 3.77
C ILE A 13 -12.73 -3.25 4.74
N GLY A 14 -12.18 -4.44 4.99
CA GLY A 14 -12.71 -5.40 5.95
C GLY A 14 -12.20 -5.24 7.39
N SER A 15 -10.97 -4.78 7.58
CA SER A 15 -10.30 -4.76 8.90
C SER A 15 -10.16 -3.39 9.55
N ALA A 16 -10.22 -2.29 8.79
CA ALA A 16 -9.79 -0.98 9.28
C ALA A 16 -10.75 0.16 8.88
N ALA A 17 -12.01 0.15 9.33
CA ALA A 17 -12.91 1.31 9.36
C ALA A 17 -13.17 2.07 8.03
N TYR A 18 -12.65 1.61 6.89
CA TYR A 18 -12.85 2.21 5.58
C TYR A 18 -14.04 1.56 4.88
N THR A 19 -15.09 2.33 4.63
CA THR A 19 -16.28 1.86 3.91
C THR A 19 -16.01 1.76 2.40
N TYR A 20 -16.84 0.99 1.69
CA TYR A 20 -16.83 0.90 0.22
C TYR A 20 -16.66 2.27 -0.45
N GLU A 21 -17.44 3.25 0.00
CA GLU A 21 -17.50 4.59 -0.60
C GLU A 21 -16.16 5.31 -0.49
N LYS A 22 -15.47 5.21 0.66
CA LYS A 22 -14.14 5.80 0.82
C LYS A 22 -13.09 5.09 -0.03
N ALA A 23 -13.17 3.77 -0.16
CA ALA A 23 -12.23 3.03 -0.99
C ALA A 23 -12.45 3.29 -2.49
N SER A 24 -13.71 3.34 -2.95
CA SER A 24 -14.05 3.70 -4.32
C SER A 24 -13.54 5.10 -4.68
N ASN A 25 -13.71 6.07 -3.77
CA ASN A 25 -13.19 7.43 -3.98
C ASN A 25 -11.66 7.45 -4.10
N LEU A 26 -10.94 6.64 -3.32
CA LEU A 26 -9.48 6.54 -3.40
C LEU A 26 -9.03 5.94 -4.74
N VAL A 27 -9.75 4.93 -5.24
CA VAL A 27 -9.51 4.35 -6.57
C VAL A 27 -9.71 5.41 -7.66
N ASP A 28 -10.81 6.16 -7.60
CA ASP A 28 -11.09 7.24 -8.55
C ASP A 28 -10.02 8.33 -8.51
N GLU A 29 -9.54 8.72 -7.33
CA GLU A 29 -8.41 9.64 -7.22
C GLU A 29 -7.12 9.11 -7.86
N MET A 30 -6.85 7.81 -7.75
CA MET A 30 -5.68 7.19 -8.37
C MET A 30 -5.79 7.16 -9.89
N VAL A 31 -6.99 6.95 -10.43
CA VAL A 31 -7.28 7.09 -11.87
C VAL A 31 -7.06 8.54 -12.32
N GLN A 32 -7.62 9.51 -11.60
CA GLN A 32 -7.48 10.94 -11.93
C GLN A 32 -6.02 11.41 -11.87
N LYS A 33 -5.25 10.89 -10.91
CA LYS A 33 -3.80 11.17 -10.77
C LYS A 33 -2.95 10.42 -11.80
N GLY A 34 -3.55 9.62 -12.69
CA GLY A 34 -2.84 8.83 -13.70
C GLY A 34 -1.97 7.71 -13.12
N LYS A 35 -2.21 7.32 -11.86
CA LYS A 35 -1.46 6.26 -11.18
C LYS A 35 -1.92 4.86 -11.59
N ILE A 36 -3.18 4.74 -11.99
CA ILE A 36 -3.79 3.52 -12.55
C ILE A 36 -4.64 3.89 -13.76
N THR A 37 -4.87 2.94 -14.66
CA THR A 37 -5.73 3.16 -15.82
C THR A 37 -7.21 3.16 -15.44
N VAL A 38 -8.05 3.78 -16.28
CA VAL A 38 -9.52 3.79 -16.10
C VAL A 38 -10.09 2.37 -16.06
N ASN A 39 -9.51 1.45 -16.84
CA ASN A 39 -9.96 0.06 -16.89
C ASN A 39 -9.62 -0.68 -15.58
N GLU A 40 -8.40 -0.50 -15.06
CA GLU A 40 -8.00 -1.06 -13.77
C GLU A 40 -8.81 -0.47 -12.61
N GLY A 41 -9.12 0.83 -12.63
CA GLY A 41 -9.98 1.45 -11.63
C GLY A 41 -11.39 0.87 -11.63
N LYS A 42 -11.98 0.62 -12.81
CA LYS A 42 -13.30 -0.03 -12.93
C LYS A 42 -13.30 -1.46 -12.40
N GLU A 43 -12.28 -2.24 -12.75
CA GLU A 43 -12.13 -3.61 -12.27
C GLU A 43 -11.98 -3.64 -10.74
N LEU A 44 -11.15 -2.74 -10.21
CA LEU A 44 -10.92 -2.62 -8.78
C LEU A 44 -12.22 -2.27 -8.05
N SER A 45 -12.97 -1.26 -8.51
CA SER A 45 -14.26 -0.88 -7.91
C SER A 45 -15.31 -2.00 -7.94
N GLN A 46 -15.34 -2.81 -9.00
CA GLN A 46 -16.21 -3.99 -9.06
C GLN A 46 -15.80 -5.05 -8.03
N GLU A 47 -14.50 -5.28 -7.87
CA GLU A 47 -13.97 -6.19 -6.85
C GLU A 47 -14.29 -5.70 -5.44
N LEU A 48 -14.10 -4.40 -5.18
CA LEU A 48 -14.43 -3.79 -3.89
C LEU A 48 -15.89 -4.08 -3.50
N LYS A 49 -16.80 -3.95 -4.47
CA LYS A 49 -18.23 -4.19 -4.24
C LYS A 49 -18.49 -5.67 -3.96
N ARG A 50 -17.91 -6.55 -4.77
CA ARG A 50 -18.02 -8.01 -4.64
C ARG A 50 -17.53 -8.48 -3.28
N THR A 51 -16.34 -8.08 -2.86
CA THR A 51 -15.76 -8.48 -1.57
C THR A 51 -16.60 -8.00 -0.39
N ILE A 52 -17.22 -6.81 -0.46
CA ILE A 52 -18.07 -6.32 0.64
C ILE A 52 -19.39 -7.10 0.70
N ASP A 53 -19.98 -7.43 -0.45
CA ASP A 53 -21.21 -8.20 -0.49
C ASP A 53 -20.96 -9.66 -0.06
N GLU A 54 -19.83 -10.27 -0.46
CA GLU A 54 -19.36 -11.58 0.03
C GLU A 54 -19.10 -11.58 1.55
N ASN A 55 -18.50 -10.51 2.10
CA ASN A 55 -18.27 -10.36 3.54
C ASN A 55 -19.57 -10.14 4.34
N LYS A 56 -20.62 -9.55 3.74
CA LYS A 56 -21.95 -9.43 4.39
C LYS A 56 -22.67 -10.77 4.47
N GLU A 57 -22.49 -11.64 3.48
CA GLU A 57 -23.05 -13.00 3.47
C GLU A 57 -22.26 -13.96 4.40
N SER A 58 -20.95 -13.79 4.52
CA SER A 58 -20.07 -14.60 5.38
C SER A 58 -20.01 -14.12 6.84
N LYS A 59 -21.15 -14.07 7.53
CA LYS A 59 -21.22 -13.73 8.97
C LYS A 59 -20.81 -14.86 9.95
N ASN A 60 -20.23 -15.98 9.48
CA ASN A 60 -20.03 -17.18 10.32
C ASN A 60 -18.60 -17.76 10.33
N SER A 61 -17.57 -17.07 9.85
CA SER A 61 -16.20 -17.59 9.95
C SER A 61 -15.22 -16.48 10.26
N SER A 62 -14.96 -16.36 11.56
CA SER A 62 -13.90 -15.56 12.17
C SER A 62 -12.52 -16.04 11.70
N GLU A 63 -12.10 -15.60 10.54
CA GLU A 63 -10.68 -15.55 10.18
C GLU A 63 -10.39 -14.14 9.66
N GLU A 64 -10.57 -13.16 10.54
CA GLU A 64 -10.01 -11.83 10.35
C GLU A 64 -8.50 -11.96 10.26
N LYS A 65 -7.98 -12.07 9.04
CA LYS A 65 -6.55 -11.88 8.80
C LYS A 65 -6.26 -10.39 8.95
N GLN A 66 -6.22 -9.94 10.20
CA GLN A 66 -5.82 -8.58 10.56
C GLN A 66 -4.42 -8.39 9.99
N LEU A 67 -4.28 -7.48 9.03
CA LEU A 67 -2.97 -7.14 8.46
C LEU A 67 -2.10 -6.65 9.60
N THR A 68 -1.06 -7.43 9.92
CA THR A 68 -0.08 -7.04 10.93
C THR A 68 0.85 -5.97 10.36
N ARG A 69 1.59 -5.28 11.22
CA ARG A 69 2.54 -4.26 10.74
C ARG A 69 3.63 -4.89 9.87
N GLU A 70 3.99 -6.12 10.19
CA GLU A 70 4.97 -6.94 9.50
C GLU A 70 4.50 -7.31 8.09
N ASP A 71 3.20 -7.62 7.91
CA ASP A 71 2.60 -7.87 6.59
C ASP A 71 2.63 -6.60 5.71
N ILE A 72 2.44 -5.43 6.31
CA ILE A 72 2.53 -4.17 5.56
C ILE A 72 3.98 -3.92 5.15
N ILE A 73 4.95 -4.15 6.04
CA ILE A 73 6.37 -3.96 5.75
C ILE A 73 6.85 -4.91 4.66
N SER A 74 6.46 -6.18 4.68
CA SER A 74 6.84 -7.15 3.65
C SER A 74 6.31 -6.75 2.27
N ILE A 75 5.06 -6.29 2.19
CA ILE A 75 4.50 -5.86 0.90
C ILE A 75 5.14 -4.57 0.40
N PHE A 76 5.47 -3.62 1.29
CA PHE A 76 6.22 -2.43 0.89
C PHE A 76 7.59 -2.78 0.28
N ASN A 77 8.26 -3.79 0.84
CA ASN A 77 9.51 -4.31 0.30
C ASN A 77 9.31 -5.03 -1.05
N GLU A 78 8.25 -5.83 -1.20
CA GLU A 78 7.91 -6.50 -2.47
C GLU A 78 7.56 -5.52 -3.59
N LEU A 79 6.94 -4.39 -3.25
CA LEU A 79 6.59 -3.34 -4.21
C LEU A 79 7.76 -2.38 -4.52
N ASN A 80 8.97 -2.65 -4.03
CA ASN A 80 10.14 -1.78 -4.16
C ASN A 80 9.87 -0.33 -3.70
N PHE A 81 8.94 -0.13 -2.75
CA PHE A 81 8.68 1.18 -2.20
C PHE A 81 9.78 1.54 -1.21
N VAL A 82 10.43 2.67 -1.44
CA VAL A 82 11.44 3.20 -0.51
C VAL A 82 10.76 3.59 0.80
N ASN A 83 11.21 3.00 1.91
CA ASN A 83 10.73 3.34 3.24
C ASN A 83 11.54 4.52 3.83
N LYS A 84 11.02 5.13 4.92
CA LYS A 84 11.69 6.28 5.55
C LYS A 84 13.06 5.94 6.15
N ASN A 85 13.24 4.70 6.62
CA ASN A 85 14.51 4.23 7.15
C ASN A 85 15.55 4.08 6.02
N ASP A 86 15.15 3.60 4.84
CA ASP A 86 16.04 3.51 3.67
C ASP A 86 16.58 4.89 3.27
N LEU A 87 15.71 5.91 3.29
CA LEU A 87 16.12 7.30 3.05
C LEU A 87 17.11 7.80 4.11
N ASN A 88 16.84 7.51 5.39
CA ASN A 88 17.75 7.89 6.47
C ASN A 88 19.10 7.19 6.35
N ASP A 89 19.13 5.92 5.97
CA ASP A 89 20.36 5.14 5.79
C ASP A 89 21.20 5.68 4.63
N ILE A 90 20.55 6.05 3.52
CA ILE A 90 21.21 6.73 2.40
C ILE A 90 21.76 8.08 2.87
N ASN A 91 20.97 8.88 3.60
CA ASN A 91 21.39 10.19 4.05
C ASN A 91 22.58 10.11 5.03
N ASN A 92 22.58 9.12 5.91
CA ASN A 92 23.70 8.83 6.82
C ASN A 92 24.95 8.37 6.06
N LYS A 93 24.80 7.54 5.03
CA LYS A 93 25.90 7.12 4.16
C LYS A 93 26.49 8.29 3.38
N ILE A 94 25.63 9.17 2.84
CA ILE A 94 26.04 10.40 2.16
C ILE A 94 26.85 11.28 3.12
N LYS A 95 26.32 11.54 4.32
CA LYS A 95 27.02 12.34 5.33
C LYS A 95 28.38 11.75 5.71
N SER A 96 28.47 10.42 5.87
CA SER A 96 29.75 9.77 6.16
C SER A 96 30.75 9.87 5.01
N LEU A 97 30.28 9.87 3.76
CA LEU A 97 31.12 10.07 2.58
C LEU A 97 31.58 11.52 2.47
N GLU A 98 30.68 12.48 2.71
CA GLU A 98 30.99 13.92 2.76
C GLU A 98 32.07 14.20 3.82
N ASP A 99 31.92 13.65 5.02
CA ASP A 99 32.92 13.79 6.09
C ASP A 99 34.28 13.22 5.70
N LYS A 100 34.31 12.06 5.01
CA LYS A 100 35.55 11.44 4.52
C LYS A 100 36.21 12.24 3.41
N ILE A 101 35.43 12.77 2.47
CA ILE A 101 35.93 13.64 1.40
C ILE A 101 36.53 14.91 2.01
N SER A 102 35.84 15.52 2.97
CA SER A 102 36.34 16.72 3.66
C SER A 102 37.64 16.49 4.43
N GLN A 103 37.87 15.27 4.93
CA GLN A 103 39.13 14.88 5.57
C GLN A 103 40.27 14.62 4.57
N LEU A 104 39.95 14.23 3.34
CA LEU A 104 40.94 13.97 2.28
C LEU A 104 41.33 15.24 1.50
N GLU A 105 40.49 16.27 1.52
CA GLU A 105 40.78 17.59 0.92
C GLU A 105 41.59 18.53 1.83
N LYS A 106 41.98 18.08 3.04
CA LYS A 106 42.92 18.76 3.94
C LYS A 106 44.34 18.24 3.81
#